data_AF-A0A8S8Y4M3-F1
#
_entry.id   AF-A0A8S8Y4M3-F1
#
_cell.length_a   1.000
_cell.length_b   1.000
_cell.length_c   1.000
_cell.angle_alpha   90.00
_cell.angle_beta   90.00
_cell.angle_gamma   90.00
#
_symmetry.space_group_name_H-M   'P 1'
#
loop_
_entity.id
_entity.type
_entity.pdbx_description
1 polymer ?
#
loop_
_entity_poly.entity_id
_entity_poly.type
_entity_poly.pdbx_seq_one_letter_code
_entity_poly.pdbx_strand_id
1 'polypeptide(L)'
;MSIPLLDLTPEIRVVGTAHVSKKSIELVQDQISEFKPDIVAVELCSSRLSSLQNPTALDDEDLLSIIKDGRSGMILLQSALASQQRRMGVEHGEKPGAELLRAIDIAQENEIPVELIDRDIVTTLKRAWKNMGLIEKFRVLNALLWEEDDEDPEDIESLLEDSDMLTKVLEEARDVAPKAGSVLIDERDSYMANRLSMLSERGRILAVVGAGHLVGIERSWNSSQKTDPLAVISELDRTPKSARWPRVLVGLIPVILVGFLGWMWYEGDLEGIGDTLGYWMVANAALAGVGVALAGGHPISVLVGAVASPFTSLNPALAAGWFAGYTQYKMQKPTGLDAKEFLVVEDVRSLWGNRVGRILLVTAFGNLGSSLGAWLAGAAILGSILG
;
A
#
# COMPACT_ATOMS: atom_id res chain seq x y z
N MET A 1 14.98 25.98 11.47
CA MET A 1 16.12 25.44 12.24
C MET A 1 15.58 24.70 13.46
N SER A 2 15.15 23.45 13.27
CA SER A 2 14.49 22.63 14.30
C SER A 2 15.52 21.84 15.11
N ILE A 3 15.21 21.66 16.39
CA ILE A 3 16.07 21.07 17.41
C ILE A 3 16.38 19.62 17.00
N PRO A 4 17.65 19.21 16.83
CA PRO A 4 17.98 17.83 16.42
C PRO A 4 17.87 16.82 17.58
N LEU A 5 17.51 17.27 18.78
CA LEU A 5 17.50 16.51 20.02
C LEU A 5 16.24 16.84 20.83
N LEU A 6 15.59 15.81 21.35
CA LEU A 6 14.41 15.91 22.20
C LEU A 6 14.60 14.98 23.39
N ASP A 7 14.63 15.54 24.60
CA ASP A 7 14.66 14.75 25.83
C ASP A 7 13.22 14.59 26.35
N LEU A 8 12.66 13.38 26.24
CA LEU A 8 11.33 13.05 26.75
C LEU A 8 11.33 12.86 28.26
N THR A 9 12.41 12.25 28.77
CA THR A 9 12.76 12.11 30.19
C THR A 9 14.29 12.14 30.33
N PRO A 10 14.86 12.23 31.54
CA PRO A 10 16.32 12.10 31.73
C PRO A 10 16.92 10.79 31.18
N GLU A 11 16.10 9.75 31.06
CA GLU A 11 16.47 8.43 30.57
C GLU A 11 16.12 8.19 29.10
N ILE A 12 15.38 9.08 28.44
CA ILE A 12 14.91 8.89 27.06
C ILE A 12 15.21 10.12 26.22
N ARG A 13 16.18 9.97 25.32
CA ARG A 13 16.60 10.97 24.35
C ARG A 13 16.23 10.53 22.95
N VAL A 14 15.66 11.44 22.15
CA VAL A 14 15.28 11.23 20.76
C VAL A 14 16.12 12.15 19.87
N VAL A 15 16.84 11.56 18.93
CA VAL A 15 17.69 12.23 17.94
C VAL A 15 16.96 12.28 16.61
N GLY A 16 16.75 13.48 16.09
CA GLY A 16 16.20 13.70 14.76
C GLY A 16 17.29 13.67 13.70
N THR A 17 17.12 12.80 12.72
CA THR A 17 17.98 12.67 11.54
C THR A 17 17.25 13.21 10.31
N ALA A 18 17.96 13.93 9.45
CA ALA A 18 17.38 14.53 8.25
C ALA A 18 18.34 14.33 7.10
N HIS A 19 17.86 13.61 6.07
CA HIS A 19 18.64 13.16 4.92
C HIS A 19 19.83 12.29 5.33
N VAL A 20 20.34 11.51 4.38
CA VAL A 20 21.60 10.82 4.57
C VAL A 20 22.70 11.88 4.54
N SER A 21 22.96 12.47 5.71
CA SER A 21 23.98 13.49 5.87
C SER A 21 25.00 12.97 6.86
N LYS A 22 26.29 13.11 6.53
CA LYS A 22 27.39 12.79 7.45
C LYS A 22 27.18 13.42 8.82
N LYS A 23 26.61 14.61 8.86
CA LYS A 23 26.26 15.35 10.07
C LYS A 23 25.25 14.62 10.95
N SER A 24 24.24 13.96 10.38
CA SER A 24 23.28 13.14 11.14
C SER A 24 23.94 11.89 11.73
N ILE A 25 24.86 11.26 11.00
CA ILE A 25 25.61 10.09 11.47
C ILE A 25 26.57 10.48 12.61
N GLU A 26 27.33 11.56 12.43
CA GLU A 26 28.22 12.12 13.46
C GLU A 26 27.45 12.47 14.72
N LEU A 27 26.28 13.13 14.59
CA LEU A 27 25.42 13.43 15.72
C LEU A 27 24.98 12.18 16.48
N VAL A 28 24.56 11.12 15.78
CA VAL A 28 24.18 9.85 16.44
C VAL A 28 25.36 9.26 17.19
N GLN A 29 26.56 9.27 16.60
CA GLN A 29 27.77 8.74 17.23
C GLN A 29 28.18 9.54 18.48
N ASP A 30 28.11 10.87 18.41
CA ASP A 30 28.38 11.76 19.53
C ASP A 30 27.39 11.52 20.67
N GLN A 31 26.10 11.39 20.35
CA GLN A 31 25.06 11.15 21.34
C GLN A 31 25.15 9.76 21.97
N ILE A 32 25.52 8.71 21.25
CA ILE A 32 25.78 7.40 21.84
C ILE A 32 26.93 7.50 22.86
N SER A 33 28.00 8.22 22.51
CA SER A 33 29.18 8.38 23.36
C SER A 33 28.91 9.22 24.61
N GLU A 34 28.13 10.31 24.47
CA GLU A 34 27.78 11.24 25.55
C GLU A 34 26.69 10.67 26.47
N PHE A 35 25.58 10.23 25.90
CA PHE A 35 24.40 9.78 26.64
C PHE A 35 24.61 8.38 27.24
N LYS A 36 25.44 7.54 26.61
CA LYS A 36 25.72 6.15 27.00
C LYS A 36 24.41 5.36 27.21
N PRO A 37 23.59 5.20 26.16
CA PRO A 37 22.33 4.47 26.29
C PRO A 37 22.55 2.99 26.59
N ASP A 38 21.60 2.39 27.30
CA ASP A 38 21.50 0.94 27.48
C ASP A 38 20.81 0.29 26.26
N ILE A 39 20.02 1.07 25.49
CA ILE A 39 19.31 0.63 24.28
C ILE A 39 19.35 1.73 23.22
N VAL A 40 19.63 1.35 21.97
CA VAL A 40 19.41 2.22 20.79
C VAL A 40 18.11 1.82 20.11
N ALA A 41 17.12 2.71 20.10
CA ALA A 41 15.84 2.51 19.43
C ALA A 41 15.85 3.16 18.04
N VAL A 42 15.32 2.52 17.01
CA VAL A 42 15.40 3.03 15.62
C VAL A 42 14.02 3.04 14.94
N GLU A 43 13.71 4.09 14.19
CA GLU A 43 12.50 4.23 13.35
C GLU A 43 12.46 3.25 12.15
N LEU A 44 12.56 1.97 12.44
CA LEU A 44 12.42 0.90 11.47
C LEU A 44 11.49 -0.17 12.04
N CYS A 45 10.82 -0.88 11.13
CA CYS A 45 10.15 -2.14 11.41
C CYS A 45 10.93 -3.28 10.75
N SER A 46 10.69 -4.52 11.16
CA SER A 46 11.46 -5.68 10.67
C SER A 46 11.45 -5.80 9.14
N SER A 47 10.31 -5.52 8.51
CA SER A 47 10.17 -5.54 7.04
C SER A 47 11.04 -4.49 6.35
N ARG A 48 11.08 -3.25 6.88
CA ARG A 48 11.94 -2.18 6.34
C ARG A 48 13.42 -2.50 6.58
N LEU A 49 13.79 -3.00 7.76
CA LEU A 49 15.16 -3.41 8.05
C LEU A 49 15.65 -4.49 7.08
N SER A 50 14.87 -5.56 6.89
CA SER A 50 15.19 -6.63 5.95
C SER A 50 15.32 -6.11 4.51
N SER A 51 14.45 -5.17 4.10
CA SER A 51 14.50 -4.57 2.77
C SER A 51 15.74 -3.70 2.56
N LEU A 52 16.18 -2.98 3.60
CA LEU A 52 17.38 -2.15 3.56
C LEU A 52 18.67 -3.00 3.57
N GLN A 53 18.69 -4.11 4.31
CA GLN A 53 19.82 -5.04 4.37
C GLN A 53 19.93 -5.94 3.14
N ASN A 54 18.81 -6.46 2.64
CA ASN A 54 18.76 -7.46 1.57
C ASN A 54 17.74 -7.07 0.47
N PRO A 55 18.06 -6.08 -0.38
CA PRO A 55 17.11 -5.56 -1.38
C PRO A 55 16.77 -6.53 -2.53
N THR A 56 17.31 -7.76 -2.55
CA THR A 56 17.29 -8.65 -3.74
C THR A 56 16.64 -10.02 -3.55
N ALA A 57 16.06 -10.32 -2.39
CA ALA A 57 15.40 -11.60 -2.12
C ALA A 57 13.86 -11.46 -2.14
N LEU A 58 13.24 -11.65 -3.30
CA LEU A 58 11.84 -12.05 -3.40
C LEU A 58 11.81 -13.48 -3.92
N ASP A 59 11.29 -14.41 -3.13
CA ASP A 59 11.17 -15.80 -3.52
C ASP A 59 9.84 -16.09 -4.24
N ASP A 60 9.80 -17.16 -5.03
CA ASP A 60 8.63 -17.57 -5.83
C ASP A 60 7.35 -17.80 -4.98
N GLU A 61 7.51 -18.23 -3.72
CA GLU A 61 6.39 -18.45 -2.78
C GLU A 61 5.75 -17.12 -2.32
N ASP A 62 6.54 -16.05 -2.21
CA ASP A 62 6.05 -14.73 -1.85
C ASP A 62 5.13 -14.17 -2.95
N LEU A 63 5.51 -14.34 -4.22
CA LEU A 63 4.70 -13.90 -5.36
C LEU A 63 3.31 -14.57 -5.40
N LEU A 64 3.24 -15.86 -5.05
CA LEU A 64 1.97 -16.59 -5.01
C LEU A 64 1.12 -16.19 -3.79
N SER A 65 1.73 -15.95 -2.63
CA SER A 65 1.02 -15.44 -1.44
C SER A 65 0.45 -14.04 -1.68
N ILE A 66 1.18 -13.20 -2.43
CA ILE A 66 0.80 -11.84 -2.79
C ILE A 66 -0.48 -11.79 -3.64
N ILE A 67 -0.61 -12.71 -4.61
CA ILE A 67 -1.80 -12.83 -5.47
C ILE A 67 -3.00 -13.34 -4.66
N LYS A 68 -2.79 -14.33 -3.79
CA LYS A 68 -3.86 -14.93 -2.96
C LYS A 68 -4.42 -13.96 -1.91
N ASP A 69 -3.58 -13.14 -1.30
CA ASP A 69 -3.98 -12.29 -0.17
C ASP A 69 -4.53 -10.91 -0.60
N GLY A 70 -4.76 -10.70 -1.91
CA GLY A 70 -5.22 -9.41 -2.44
C GLY A 70 -4.23 -8.26 -2.25
N ARG A 71 -2.94 -8.59 -2.03
CA ARG A 71 -1.85 -7.63 -1.80
C ARG A 71 -1.32 -6.99 -3.08
N SER A 72 -1.73 -7.50 -4.24
CA SER A 72 -1.29 -7.04 -5.56
C SER A 72 -1.44 -5.53 -5.78
N GLY A 73 -2.56 -4.93 -5.39
CA GLY A 73 -2.78 -3.49 -5.53
C GLY A 73 -1.86 -2.63 -4.66
N MET A 74 -1.46 -3.13 -3.48
CA MET A 74 -0.57 -2.41 -2.56
C MET A 74 0.88 -2.40 -3.04
N ILE A 75 1.32 -3.51 -3.63
CA ILE A 75 2.68 -3.59 -4.18
C ILE A 75 2.78 -2.73 -5.43
N LEU A 76 1.74 -2.70 -6.27
CA LEU A 76 1.69 -1.76 -7.39
C LEU A 76 1.80 -0.30 -6.92
N LEU A 77 1.10 0.06 -5.83
CA LEU A 77 1.22 1.37 -5.22
C LEU A 77 2.63 1.62 -4.66
N GLN A 78 3.23 0.65 -3.97
CA GLN A 78 4.60 0.75 -3.45
C GLN A 78 5.64 0.90 -4.56
N SER A 79 5.54 0.11 -5.64
CA SER A 79 6.41 0.22 -6.80
C SER A 79 6.29 1.57 -7.47
N ALA A 80 5.07 2.09 -7.62
CA ALA A 80 4.84 3.40 -8.21
C ALA A 80 5.33 4.55 -7.32
N LEU A 81 5.17 4.47 -5.98
CA LEU A 81 5.75 5.45 -5.05
C LEU A 81 7.28 5.41 -5.05
N ALA A 82 7.87 4.20 -5.08
CA ALA A 82 9.32 4.02 -5.17
C ALA A 82 9.88 4.52 -6.51
N SER A 83 9.08 4.43 -7.58
CA SER A 83 9.40 5.04 -8.88
C SER A 83 9.48 6.55 -8.79
N GLN A 84 8.43 7.20 -8.26
CA GLN A 84 8.40 8.66 -8.17
C GLN A 84 9.56 9.20 -7.33
N GLN A 85 9.92 8.48 -6.25
CA GLN A 85 11.11 8.80 -5.45
C GLN A 85 12.42 8.73 -6.24
N ARG A 86 12.53 7.82 -7.23
CA ARG A 86 13.70 7.73 -8.12
C ARG A 86 13.69 8.83 -9.19
N ARG A 87 12.52 9.11 -9.80
CA ARG A 87 12.33 10.15 -10.83
C ARG A 87 12.63 11.56 -10.32
N MET A 88 12.27 11.87 -9.07
CA MET A 88 12.56 13.17 -8.43
C MET A 88 14.05 13.41 -8.13
N GLY A 89 14.98 12.60 -8.66
CA GLY A 89 16.40 12.88 -8.54
C GLY A 89 16.92 12.85 -7.11
N VAL A 90 16.31 12.07 -6.20
CA VAL A 90 16.86 11.77 -4.87
C VAL A 90 18.08 10.83 -4.99
N GLU A 91 18.86 10.97 -6.07
CA GLU A 91 20.19 10.42 -6.33
C GLU A 91 21.26 11.21 -5.55
N HIS A 92 21.05 11.47 -4.26
CA HIS A 92 22.17 11.84 -3.39
C HIS A 92 22.98 10.60 -3.01
N GLY A 93 23.26 9.66 -3.92
CA GLY A 93 24.14 8.49 -3.72
C GLY A 93 23.84 7.55 -2.54
N GLU A 94 22.87 7.88 -1.70
CA GLU A 94 22.72 7.38 -0.35
C GLU A 94 21.23 7.02 -0.17
N LYS A 95 20.98 5.72 0.06
CA LYS A 95 19.62 5.15 0.12
C LYS A 95 18.84 5.78 1.29
N PRO A 96 17.59 6.26 1.11
CA PRO A 96 16.75 6.71 2.22
C PRO A 96 16.67 5.63 3.33
N GLY A 97 16.95 6.01 4.58
CA GLY A 97 17.05 5.08 5.71
C GLY A 97 18.46 4.51 5.95
N ALA A 98 19.47 4.93 5.19
CA ALA A 98 20.87 4.60 5.46
C ALA A 98 21.37 5.20 6.79
N GLU A 99 20.86 6.36 7.19
CA GLU A 99 21.12 6.98 8.49
C GLU A 99 20.64 6.09 9.65
N LEU A 100 19.48 5.45 9.48
CA LEU A 100 18.91 4.53 10.45
C LEU A 100 19.68 3.20 10.50
N LEU A 101 20.10 2.67 9.35
CA LEU A 101 21.00 1.52 9.30
C LEU A 101 22.33 1.82 9.98
N ARG A 102 22.92 3.00 9.73
CA ARG A 102 24.20 3.36 10.33
C ARG A 102 24.08 3.50 11.85
N ALA A 103 22.94 3.98 12.36
CA ALA A 103 22.67 3.97 13.80
C ALA A 103 22.65 2.56 14.38
N ILE A 104 22.09 1.58 13.65
CA ILE A 104 22.13 0.16 14.03
C ILE A 104 23.57 -0.36 14.04
N ASP A 105 24.35 -0.08 13.00
CA ASP A 105 25.75 -0.51 12.91
C ASP A 105 26.57 0.05 14.07
N ILE A 106 26.44 1.35 14.37
CA ILE A 106 27.15 2.00 15.48
C ILE A 106 26.75 1.38 16.83
N ALA A 107 25.46 1.09 17.04
CA ALA A 107 25.00 0.44 18.26
C ALA A 107 25.61 -0.97 18.41
N GLN A 108 25.65 -1.75 17.31
CA GLN A 108 26.27 -3.08 17.30
C GLN A 108 27.78 -3.04 17.53
N GLU A 109 28.49 -2.07 16.92
CA GLU A 109 29.92 -1.81 17.13
C GLU A 109 30.24 -1.53 18.62
N ASN A 110 29.28 -0.94 19.36
CA ASN A 110 29.40 -0.63 20.79
C ASN A 110 28.74 -1.68 21.70
N GLU A 111 28.31 -2.84 21.16
CA GLU A 111 27.62 -3.91 21.89
C GLU A 111 26.32 -3.47 22.60
N ILE A 112 25.67 -2.43 22.08
CA ILE A 112 24.41 -1.90 22.62
C ILE A 112 23.22 -2.58 21.94
N PRO A 113 22.26 -3.14 22.70
CA PRO A 113 21.02 -3.69 22.14
C PRO A 113 20.25 -2.70 21.27
N VAL A 114 19.74 -3.18 20.13
CA VAL A 114 18.94 -2.39 19.18
C VAL A 114 17.47 -2.82 19.25
N GLU A 115 16.57 -1.86 19.33
CA GLU A 115 15.11 -2.08 19.32
C GLU A 115 14.43 -1.33 18.16
N LEU A 116 13.49 -2.01 17.51
CA LEU A 116 12.71 -1.47 16.39
C LEU A 116 11.42 -0.86 16.92
N ILE A 117 11.21 0.45 16.71
CA ILE A 117 10.10 1.19 17.33
C ILE A 117 9.02 1.65 16.36
N ASP A 118 9.15 1.37 15.06
CA ASP A 118 8.14 1.72 14.07
C ASP A 118 7.19 0.56 13.76
N ARG A 119 5.99 0.90 13.29
CA ARG A 119 4.96 -0.06 12.90
C ARG A 119 5.31 -0.73 11.58
N ASP A 120 4.83 -1.96 11.41
CA ASP A 120 4.93 -2.67 10.13
C ASP A 120 4.41 -1.81 8.96
N ILE A 121 5.23 -1.66 7.92
CA ILE A 121 4.94 -0.79 6.78
C ILE A 121 3.72 -1.27 5.98
N VAL A 122 3.53 -2.59 5.86
CA VAL A 122 2.37 -3.16 5.16
C VAL A 122 1.08 -2.82 5.91
N THR A 123 1.09 -2.94 7.24
CA THR A 123 -0.03 -2.58 8.10
C THR A 123 -0.32 -1.09 8.04
N THR A 124 0.72 -0.24 8.14
CA THR A 124 0.62 1.22 8.00
C THR A 124 -0.04 1.62 6.69
N LEU A 125 0.42 1.10 5.55
CA LEU A 125 -0.14 1.42 4.25
C LEU A 125 -1.58 0.91 4.08
N LYS A 126 -1.89 -0.29 4.59
CA LYS A 126 -3.27 -0.81 4.60
C LYS A 126 -4.22 0.07 5.40
N ARG A 127 -3.76 0.59 6.56
CA ARG A 127 -4.53 1.51 7.40
C ARG A 127 -4.76 2.84 6.67
N ALA A 128 -3.72 3.41 6.07
CA ALA A 128 -3.82 4.65 5.31
C ALA A 128 -4.84 4.52 4.17
N TRP A 129 -4.73 3.45 3.37
CA TRP A 129 -5.68 3.18 2.29
C TRP A 129 -7.12 2.97 2.77
N LYS A 130 -7.31 2.29 3.90
CA LYS A 130 -8.66 2.04 4.43
C LYS A 130 -9.30 3.28 5.04
N ASN A 131 -8.51 4.17 5.65
CA ASN A 131 -9.01 5.39 6.27
C ASN A 131 -9.33 6.48 5.24
N MET A 132 -8.70 6.46 4.05
CA MET A 132 -9.03 7.37 2.96
C MET A 132 -10.48 7.26 2.47
N GLY A 133 -11.09 8.42 2.21
CA GLY A 133 -12.34 8.52 1.45
C GLY A 133 -12.20 8.12 -0.02
N LEU A 134 -13.32 7.99 -0.74
CA LEU A 134 -13.30 7.68 -2.18
C LEU A 134 -12.61 8.79 -3.00
N ILE A 135 -12.82 10.06 -2.62
CA ILE A 135 -12.21 11.22 -3.28
C ILE A 135 -10.70 11.21 -3.06
N GLU A 136 -10.23 11.02 -1.83
CA GLU A 136 -8.78 10.93 -1.51
C GLU A 136 -8.12 9.79 -2.29
N LYS A 137 -8.76 8.61 -2.36
CA LYS A 137 -8.28 7.48 -3.18
C LYS A 137 -8.16 7.84 -4.64
N PHE A 138 -9.17 8.51 -5.19
CA PHE A 138 -9.15 8.93 -6.58
C PHE A 138 -8.02 9.94 -6.83
N ARG A 139 -7.83 10.93 -5.95
CA ARG A 139 -6.73 11.91 -6.09
C ARG A 139 -5.36 11.27 -6.03
N VAL A 140 -5.13 10.36 -5.07
CA VAL A 140 -3.86 9.61 -4.96
C VAL A 140 -3.62 8.76 -6.20
N LEU A 141 -4.65 8.06 -6.69
CA LEU A 141 -4.56 7.30 -7.94
C LEU A 141 -4.31 8.23 -9.14
N ASN A 142 -4.92 9.42 -9.16
CA ASN A 142 -4.73 10.37 -10.24
C ASN A 142 -3.29 10.89 -10.26
N ALA A 143 -2.77 11.35 -9.13
CA ALA A 143 -1.38 11.80 -9.00
C ALA A 143 -0.40 10.68 -9.43
N LEU A 144 -0.62 9.46 -8.94
CA LEU A 144 0.25 8.32 -9.25
C LEU A 144 0.21 7.87 -10.73
N LEU A 145 -0.91 8.05 -11.42
CA LEU A 145 -1.12 7.52 -12.77
C LEU A 145 -1.05 8.59 -13.87
N TRP A 146 -1.19 9.87 -13.54
CA TRP A 146 -1.41 10.99 -14.48
C TRP A 146 -0.55 12.23 -14.23
N GLU A 147 0.47 12.19 -13.36
CA GLU A 147 1.51 13.22 -13.40
C GLU A 147 2.27 13.10 -14.73
N GLU A 148 1.89 13.95 -15.68
CA GLU A 148 2.68 14.25 -16.88
C GLU A 148 3.86 15.15 -16.47
N ASP A 149 5.04 14.84 -16.99
CA ASP A 149 6.34 15.51 -16.79
C ASP A 149 6.36 16.95 -17.39
N ASP A 150 5.32 17.76 -17.20
CA ASP A 150 5.24 19.16 -17.67
C ASP A 150 5.57 20.16 -16.54
N GLU A 151 6.70 19.97 -15.86
CA GLU A 151 7.33 21.06 -15.10
C GLU A 151 8.73 21.32 -15.65
N ASP A 152 8.93 22.54 -16.16
CA ASP A 152 10.16 23.01 -16.79
C ASP A 152 11.34 22.89 -15.81
N PRO A 153 12.51 22.39 -16.23
CA PRO A 153 13.68 22.22 -15.35
C PRO A 153 14.18 23.52 -14.69
N GLU A 154 13.84 24.67 -15.27
CA GLU A 154 14.22 26.00 -14.75
C GLU A 154 13.41 26.41 -13.49
N ASP A 155 12.24 25.83 -13.23
CA ASP A 155 11.48 26.11 -12.00
C ASP A 155 12.05 25.35 -10.79
N ILE A 156 12.60 24.14 -10.99
CA ILE A 156 13.14 23.29 -9.92
C ILE A 156 14.35 23.95 -9.23
N GLU A 157 15.25 24.59 -9.97
CA GLU A 157 16.48 25.17 -9.40
C GLU A 157 16.20 26.44 -8.58
N SER A 158 15.12 27.17 -8.89
CA SER A 158 14.65 28.31 -8.07
C SER A 158 13.88 27.88 -6.81
N LEU A 159 13.32 26.66 -6.81
CA LEU A 159 12.56 26.09 -5.70
C LEU A 159 13.44 25.37 -4.66
N LEU A 160 14.63 24.90 -5.06
CA LEU A 160 15.59 24.21 -4.19
C LEU A 160 16.32 25.11 -3.19
N GLU A 161 16.26 26.44 -3.35
CA GLU A 161 16.89 27.40 -2.42
C GLU A 161 16.04 27.68 -1.15
N ASP A 162 14.77 27.28 -1.14
CA ASP A 162 13.87 27.51 0.00
C ASP A 162 13.82 26.31 0.96
N SER A 163 14.33 26.50 2.18
CA SER A 163 14.23 25.52 3.28
C SER A 163 12.80 25.17 3.71
N ASP A 164 11.79 25.83 3.14
CA ASP A 164 10.36 25.63 3.36
C ASP A 164 9.65 24.79 2.26
N MET A 165 10.36 24.34 1.22
CA MET A 165 9.78 23.55 0.12
C MET A 165 9.28 22.17 0.59
N LEU A 166 10.07 21.45 1.40
CA LEU A 166 9.66 20.15 1.96
C LEU A 166 8.41 20.29 2.81
N THR A 167 8.29 21.36 3.58
CA THR A 167 7.08 21.65 4.37
C THR A 167 5.88 21.87 3.45
N LYS A 168 6.04 22.66 2.38
CA LYS A 168 4.97 22.90 1.39
C LYS A 168 4.55 21.64 0.63
N VAL A 169 5.50 20.83 0.16
CA VAL A 169 5.21 19.54 -0.52
C VAL A 169 4.53 18.56 0.43
N LEU A 170 4.97 18.51 1.70
CA LEU A 170 4.34 17.67 2.72
C LEU A 170 2.95 18.20 3.14
N GLU A 171 2.73 19.52 3.12
CA GLU A 171 1.44 20.17 3.35
C GLU A 171 0.48 19.95 2.17
N GLU A 172 0.94 20.08 0.93
CA GLU A 172 0.16 19.79 -0.28
C GLU A 172 -0.22 18.30 -0.35
N ALA A 173 0.71 17.40 -0.02
CA ALA A 173 0.41 15.97 0.10
C ALA A 173 -0.62 15.68 1.20
N ARG A 174 -0.61 16.44 2.29
CA ARG A 174 -1.64 16.38 3.36
C ARG A 174 -2.99 16.91 2.90
N ASP A 175 -3.04 17.91 2.02
CA ASP A 175 -4.29 18.41 1.45
C ASP A 175 -4.91 17.45 0.42
N VAL A 176 -4.06 16.72 -0.30
CA VAL A 176 -4.50 15.68 -1.25
C VAL A 176 -5.19 14.53 -0.52
N ALA A 177 -4.57 13.99 0.53
CA ALA A 177 -5.05 12.82 1.27
C ALA A 177 -4.88 12.96 2.80
N PRO A 178 -5.67 13.82 3.47
CA PRO A 178 -5.47 14.14 4.88
C PRO A 178 -5.60 12.93 5.80
N LYS A 179 -6.47 11.97 5.48
CA LYS A 179 -6.63 10.74 6.28
C LYS A 179 -5.52 9.73 6.04
N ALA A 180 -4.85 9.78 4.90
CA ALA A 180 -3.63 9.01 4.71
C ALA A 180 -2.49 9.66 5.51
N GLY A 181 -2.35 10.98 5.43
CA GLY A 181 -1.35 11.75 6.19
C GLY A 181 -1.43 11.51 7.70
N SER A 182 -2.63 11.48 8.28
CA SER A 182 -2.78 11.18 9.72
C SER A 182 -2.34 9.76 10.09
N VAL A 183 -2.50 8.78 9.20
CA VAL A 183 -2.03 7.41 9.45
C VAL A 183 -0.53 7.25 9.21
N LEU A 184 0.00 7.93 8.20
CA LEU A 184 1.40 7.85 7.78
C LEU A 184 2.33 8.68 8.65
N ILE A 185 1.80 9.61 9.45
CA ILE A 185 2.57 10.48 10.34
C ILE A 185 2.04 10.32 11.77
N ASP A 186 0.86 10.86 12.07
CA ASP A 186 0.37 11.00 13.45
C ASP A 186 0.20 9.64 14.17
N GLU A 187 -0.31 8.61 13.48
CA GLU A 187 -0.39 7.26 14.06
C GLU A 187 0.98 6.61 14.27
N ARG A 188 1.97 6.91 13.43
CA ARG A 188 3.35 6.39 13.62
C ARG A 188 4.03 7.08 14.78
N ASP A 189 3.84 8.39 14.92
CA ASP A 189 4.31 9.16 16.07
C ASP A 189 3.76 8.59 17.39
N SER A 190 2.45 8.31 17.40
CA SER A 190 1.79 7.68 18.53
C SER A 190 2.33 6.27 18.80
N TYR A 191 2.54 5.47 17.75
CA TYR A 191 3.13 4.15 17.86
C TYR A 191 4.53 4.21 18.49
N MET A 192 5.42 5.03 17.94
CA MET A 192 6.81 5.20 18.40
C MET A 192 6.86 5.70 19.85
N ALA A 193 6.08 6.72 20.20
CA ALA A 193 6.02 7.23 21.56
C ALA A 193 5.59 6.15 22.56
N ASN A 194 4.58 5.34 22.22
CA ASN A 194 4.13 4.25 23.08
C ASN A 194 5.14 3.09 23.14
N ARG A 195 5.89 2.80 22.05
CA ARG A 195 7.00 1.83 22.09
C ARG A 195 8.14 2.30 22.98
N LEU A 196 8.53 3.56 22.88
CA LEU A 196 9.52 4.16 23.78
C LEU A 196 9.08 4.09 25.26
N SER A 197 7.77 4.27 25.52
CA SER A 197 7.23 4.20 26.87
C SER A 197 7.35 2.78 27.44
N MET A 198 7.05 1.76 26.64
CA MET A 198 7.27 0.36 27.05
C MET A 198 8.75 0.03 27.27
N LEU A 199 9.64 0.57 26.44
CA LEU A 199 11.06 0.31 26.56
C LEU A 199 11.69 1.02 27.77
N SER A 200 11.06 2.09 28.29
CA SER A 200 11.60 2.89 29.39
C SER A 200 11.93 2.10 30.66
N GLU A 201 11.25 0.98 30.88
CA GLU A 201 11.52 0.08 32.01
C GLU A 201 12.83 -0.72 31.85
N ARG A 202 13.43 -0.74 30.65
CA ARG A 202 14.61 -1.55 30.33
C ARG A 202 15.94 -0.79 30.45
N GLY A 203 15.92 0.53 30.64
CA GLY A 203 17.13 1.35 30.81
C GLY A 203 17.07 2.67 30.06
N ARG A 204 18.24 3.31 29.89
CA ARG A 204 18.39 4.56 29.15
C ARG A 204 18.31 4.32 27.65
N ILE A 205 17.47 5.08 26.95
CA ILE A 205 17.15 4.87 25.54
C ILE A 205 17.61 6.07 24.73
N LEU A 206 18.39 5.81 23.69
CA LEU A 206 18.62 6.76 22.61
C LEU A 206 17.80 6.33 21.38
N ALA A 207 16.75 7.07 21.06
CA ALA A 207 15.93 6.83 19.89
C ALA A 207 16.45 7.64 18.69
N VAL A 208 16.60 7.01 17.54
CA VAL A 208 17.00 7.64 16.28
C VAL A 208 15.82 7.58 15.32
N VAL A 209 15.31 8.76 14.98
CA VAL A 209 14.10 8.93 14.16
C VAL A 209 14.33 10.01 13.10
N GLY A 210 13.48 10.06 12.08
CA GLY A 210 13.43 11.18 11.15
C GLY A 210 13.01 12.46 11.87
N ALA A 211 13.65 13.59 11.55
CA ALA A 211 13.43 14.86 12.23
C ALA A 211 11.96 15.34 12.20
N GLY A 212 11.20 14.95 11.17
CA GLY A 212 9.77 15.24 11.05
C GLY A 212 8.90 14.60 12.14
N HIS A 213 9.38 13.53 12.79
CA HIS A 213 8.63 12.80 13.81
C HIS A 213 8.84 13.35 15.23
N LEU A 214 9.86 14.18 15.48
CA LEU A 214 10.20 14.68 16.82
C LEU A 214 9.02 15.36 17.54
N VAL A 215 8.39 16.34 16.87
CA VAL A 215 7.28 17.11 17.44
C VAL A 215 6.06 16.23 17.70
N GLY A 216 5.79 15.29 16.80
CA GLY A 216 4.66 14.37 16.92
C GLY A 216 4.87 13.33 18.03
N ILE A 217 6.09 12.82 18.18
CA ILE A 217 6.48 11.92 19.28
C ILE A 217 6.36 12.63 20.61
N GLU A 218 6.87 13.86 20.75
CA GLU A 218 6.74 14.65 21.99
C GLU A 218 5.28 14.86 22.38
N ARG A 219 4.44 15.26 21.43
CA ARG A 219 3.00 15.46 21.63
C ARG A 219 2.31 14.16 22.03
N SER A 220 2.64 13.07 21.35
CA SER A 220 2.08 11.74 21.63
C SER A 220 2.52 11.22 22.99
N TRP A 221 3.78 11.42 23.35
CA TRP A 221 4.35 11.06 24.65
C TRP A 221 3.61 11.74 25.79
N ASN A 222 3.47 13.07 25.71
CA ASN A 222 2.83 13.87 26.75
C ASN A 222 1.33 13.56 26.89
N SER A 223 0.66 13.18 25.80
CA SER A 223 -0.77 12.82 25.83
C SER A 223 -1.02 11.37 26.29
N SER A 224 -0.07 10.46 26.05
CA SER A 224 -0.24 9.01 26.30
C SER A 224 0.09 8.56 27.73
N GLN A 225 0.61 9.44 28.62
CA GLN A 225 0.99 9.06 29.99
C GLN A 225 -0.14 8.48 30.86
N LYS A 226 -1.40 8.59 30.42
CA LYS A 226 -2.59 8.08 31.14
C LYS A 226 -3.20 6.83 30.50
N THR A 227 -2.64 6.34 29.40
CA THR A 227 -3.19 5.22 28.62
C THR A 227 -2.20 4.07 28.65
N ASP A 228 -2.70 2.83 28.66
CA ASP A 228 -1.84 1.65 28.56
C ASP A 228 -1.16 1.62 27.17
N PRO A 229 0.18 1.73 27.09
CA PRO A 229 0.90 1.73 25.82
C PRO A 229 0.64 0.47 24.99
N LEU A 230 0.51 -0.69 25.66
CA LEU A 230 0.27 -1.96 25.01
C LEU A 230 -1.09 -1.98 24.30
N ALA A 231 -2.11 -1.36 24.91
CA ALA A 231 -3.43 -1.25 24.31
C ALA A 231 -3.42 -0.37 23.05
N VAL A 232 -2.71 0.77 23.07
CA VAL A 232 -2.57 1.66 21.92
C VAL A 232 -1.85 0.96 20.77
N ILE A 233 -0.70 0.33 21.04
CA ILE A 233 0.07 -0.41 20.05
C ILE A 233 -0.77 -1.53 19.43
N SER A 234 -1.47 -2.31 20.27
CA SER A 234 -2.33 -3.41 19.82
C SER A 234 -3.49 -2.95 18.93
N GLU A 235 -3.99 -1.74 19.14
CA GLU A 235 -5.01 -1.13 18.27
C GLU A 235 -4.41 -0.67 16.95
N LEU A 236 -3.25 -0.02 16.99
CA LEU A 236 -2.55 0.49 15.82
C LEU A 236 -2.00 -0.63 14.91
N ASP A 237 -1.70 -1.81 15.47
CA ASP A 237 -1.30 -3.01 14.72
C ASP A 237 -2.48 -3.70 14.00
N ARG A 238 -3.72 -3.40 14.38
CA ARG A 238 -4.90 -3.95 13.70
C ARG A 238 -5.24 -3.13 12.47
N THR A 239 -5.63 -3.76 11.37
CA THR A 239 -6.20 -2.99 10.25
C THR A 239 -7.68 -2.68 10.53
N PRO A 240 -8.16 -1.46 10.24
CA PRO A 240 -9.56 -1.11 10.46
C PRO A 240 -10.47 -2.04 9.64
N LYS A 241 -11.67 -2.29 10.18
CA LYS A 241 -12.65 -3.17 9.52
C LYS A 241 -13.06 -2.52 8.20
N SER A 242 -13.03 -3.28 7.11
CA SER A 242 -13.54 -2.81 5.82
C SER A 242 -15.02 -2.47 5.94
N ALA A 243 -15.45 -1.39 5.29
CA ALA A 243 -16.86 -1.08 5.19
C ALA A 243 -17.62 -2.29 4.59
N ARG A 244 -18.76 -2.65 5.17
CA ARG A 244 -19.55 -3.81 4.72
C ARG A 244 -20.39 -3.52 3.48
N TRP A 245 -20.67 -2.25 3.19
CA TRP A 245 -21.59 -1.83 2.12
C TRP A 245 -21.17 -2.30 0.72
N PRO A 246 -19.87 -2.32 0.29
CA PRO A 246 -19.54 -2.80 -1.05
C PRO A 246 -19.81 -4.30 -1.19
N ARG A 247 -19.58 -5.07 -0.12
CA ARG A 247 -19.89 -6.50 -0.08
C ARG A 247 -21.40 -6.76 -0.14
N VAL A 248 -22.19 -5.91 0.53
CA VAL A 248 -23.65 -5.97 0.48
C VAL A 248 -24.16 -5.63 -0.93
N LEU A 249 -23.65 -4.57 -1.56
CA LEU A 249 -24.05 -4.19 -2.92
C LEU A 249 -23.71 -5.29 -3.94
N VAL A 250 -22.49 -5.82 -3.92
CA VAL A 250 -22.09 -6.89 -4.83
C VAL A 250 -22.91 -8.17 -4.56
N GLY A 251 -23.21 -8.48 -3.31
CA GLY A 251 -24.07 -9.61 -2.93
C GLY A 251 -25.55 -9.42 -3.28
N LEU A 252 -26.01 -8.19 -3.52
CA LEU A 252 -27.38 -7.91 -3.92
C LEU A 252 -27.65 -8.32 -5.36
N ILE A 253 -26.64 -8.24 -6.24
CA ILE A 253 -26.82 -8.54 -7.68
C ILE A 253 -27.28 -9.99 -7.91
N PRO A 254 -26.63 -11.03 -7.32
CA PRO A 254 -27.13 -12.41 -7.45
C PRO A 254 -28.50 -12.63 -6.82
N VAL A 255 -28.80 -11.94 -5.71
CA VAL A 255 -30.11 -12.04 -5.03
C VAL A 255 -31.21 -11.47 -5.93
N ILE A 256 -30.99 -10.31 -6.55
CA ILE A 256 -31.92 -9.71 -7.50
C ILE A 256 -32.11 -10.64 -8.70
N LEU A 257 -31.03 -11.17 -9.26
CA LEU A 257 -31.10 -12.08 -10.41
C LEU A 257 -31.90 -13.35 -10.08
N VAL A 258 -31.61 -14.03 -8.98
CA VAL A 258 -32.35 -15.24 -8.58
C VAL A 258 -33.81 -14.93 -8.27
N GLY A 259 -34.07 -13.80 -7.59
CA GLY A 259 -35.43 -13.35 -7.31
C GLY A 259 -36.22 -13.08 -8.59
N PHE A 260 -35.60 -12.44 -9.57
CA PHE A 260 -36.20 -12.16 -10.88
C PHE A 260 -36.48 -13.44 -11.68
N LEU A 261 -35.51 -14.36 -11.75
CA LEU A 261 -35.72 -15.65 -12.41
C LEU A 261 -36.84 -16.47 -11.73
N GLY A 262 -36.95 -16.41 -10.41
CA GLY A 262 -38.03 -17.05 -9.65
C GLY A 262 -39.40 -16.43 -9.94
N TRP A 263 -39.46 -15.11 -10.12
CA TRP A 263 -40.66 -14.39 -10.55
C TRP A 263 -41.10 -14.82 -11.95
N MET A 264 -40.19 -14.79 -12.94
CA MET A 264 -40.48 -15.25 -14.31
C MET A 264 -40.95 -16.71 -14.35
N TRP A 265 -40.35 -17.56 -13.52
CA TRP A 265 -40.76 -18.96 -13.41
C TRP A 265 -42.18 -19.10 -12.88
N TYR A 266 -42.58 -18.25 -11.93
CA TYR A 266 -43.94 -18.18 -11.42
C TYR A 266 -44.95 -17.69 -12.46
N GLU A 267 -44.59 -16.73 -13.32
CA GLU A 267 -45.41 -16.35 -14.48
C GLU A 267 -45.44 -17.38 -15.61
N GLY A 268 -44.55 -18.37 -15.59
CA GLY A 268 -44.41 -19.38 -16.65
C GLY A 268 -43.61 -18.90 -17.87
N ASP A 269 -42.85 -17.82 -17.74
CA ASP A 269 -42.00 -17.26 -18.80
C ASP A 269 -40.65 -17.99 -18.91
N LEU A 270 -40.70 -19.20 -19.46
CA LEU A 270 -39.50 -20.04 -19.64
C LEU A 270 -38.57 -19.51 -20.73
N GLU A 271 -39.10 -18.81 -21.73
CA GLU A 271 -38.31 -18.22 -22.82
C GLU A 271 -37.50 -17.03 -22.30
N GLY A 272 -38.13 -16.12 -21.55
CA GLY A 272 -37.46 -14.99 -20.94
C GLY A 272 -36.40 -15.38 -19.89
N ILE A 273 -36.57 -16.50 -19.19
CA ILE A 273 -35.52 -17.07 -18.33
C ILE A 273 -34.28 -17.42 -19.15
N GLY A 274 -34.47 -18.07 -20.30
CA GLY A 274 -33.40 -18.43 -21.22
C GLY A 274 -32.66 -17.21 -21.74
N ASP A 275 -33.41 -16.20 -22.17
CA ASP A 275 -32.85 -14.93 -22.65
C ASP A 275 -32.08 -14.19 -21.55
N THR A 276 -32.66 -14.08 -20.36
CA THR A 276 -32.03 -13.41 -19.20
C THR A 276 -30.71 -14.06 -18.83
N LEU A 277 -30.69 -15.39 -18.73
CA LEU A 277 -29.46 -16.15 -18.47
C LEU A 277 -28.44 -16.02 -19.61
N GLY A 278 -28.93 -16.01 -20.86
CA GLY A 278 -28.10 -15.78 -22.05
C GLY A 278 -27.42 -14.41 -22.02
N TYR A 279 -28.17 -13.33 -21.78
CA TYR A 279 -27.64 -11.98 -21.64
C TYR A 279 -26.64 -11.88 -20.49
N TRP A 280 -26.96 -12.46 -19.33
CA TRP A 280 -26.05 -12.51 -18.19
C TRP A 280 -24.73 -13.20 -18.55
N MET A 281 -24.81 -14.37 -19.18
CA MET A 281 -23.64 -15.17 -19.54
C MET A 281 -22.77 -14.46 -20.58
N VAL A 282 -23.38 -13.91 -21.64
CA VAL A 282 -22.64 -13.21 -22.71
C VAL A 282 -22.01 -11.92 -22.19
N ALA A 283 -22.74 -11.09 -21.44
CA ALA A 283 -22.22 -9.83 -20.92
C ALA A 283 -21.01 -10.05 -20.00
N ASN A 284 -21.12 -10.98 -19.04
CA ASN A 284 -20.02 -11.32 -18.14
C ASN A 284 -18.82 -11.91 -18.90
N ALA A 285 -19.04 -12.91 -19.76
CA ALA A 285 -17.98 -13.57 -20.50
C ALA A 285 -17.25 -12.60 -21.45
N ALA A 286 -17.99 -11.77 -22.19
CA ALA A 286 -17.44 -10.84 -23.15
C ALA A 286 -16.59 -9.77 -22.44
N LEU A 287 -17.12 -9.12 -21.40
CA LEU A 287 -16.41 -8.03 -20.73
C LEU A 287 -15.21 -8.51 -19.91
N ALA A 288 -15.31 -9.67 -19.25
CA ALA A 288 -14.15 -10.28 -18.60
C ALA A 288 -13.07 -10.69 -19.61
N GLY A 289 -13.46 -11.30 -20.73
CA GLY A 289 -12.55 -11.66 -21.81
C GLY A 289 -11.85 -10.44 -22.41
N VAL A 290 -12.60 -9.38 -22.73
CA VAL A 290 -12.06 -8.09 -23.22
C VAL A 290 -11.12 -7.48 -22.19
N GLY A 291 -11.48 -7.47 -20.90
CA GLY A 291 -10.58 -6.99 -19.84
C GLY A 291 -9.25 -7.72 -19.83
N VAL A 292 -9.27 -9.06 -19.85
CA VAL A 292 -8.05 -9.88 -19.89
C VAL A 292 -7.24 -9.64 -21.17
N ALA A 293 -7.91 -9.45 -22.31
CA ALA A 293 -7.25 -9.16 -23.58
C ALA A 293 -6.57 -7.78 -23.58
N LEU A 294 -7.22 -6.75 -23.03
CA LEU A 294 -6.65 -5.40 -22.87
C LEU A 294 -5.44 -5.40 -21.93
N ALA A 295 -5.42 -6.27 -20.92
CA ALA A 295 -4.26 -6.50 -20.06
C ALA A 295 -3.09 -7.22 -20.76
N GLY A 296 -3.21 -7.55 -22.05
CA GLY A 296 -2.21 -8.32 -22.79
C GLY A 296 -2.13 -9.79 -22.35
N GLY A 297 -3.22 -10.33 -21.80
CA GLY A 297 -3.28 -11.70 -21.32
C GLY A 297 -3.09 -12.75 -22.42
N HIS A 298 -2.55 -13.90 -22.05
CA HIS A 298 -2.44 -15.06 -22.92
C HIS A 298 -3.83 -15.49 -23.40
N PRO A 299 -4.00 -15.97 -24.66
CA PRO A 299 -5.31 -16.36 -25.19
C PRO A 299 -6.06 -17.37 -24.31
N ILE A 300 -5.35 -18.31 -23.69
CA ILE A 300 -5.97 -19.26 -22.75
C ILE A 300 -6.46 -18.55 -21.48
N SER A 301 -5.76 -17.54 -20.98
CA SER A 301 -6.20 -16.72 -19.85
C SER A 301 -7.47 -15.92 -20.20
N VAL A 302 -7.56 -15.42 -21.44
CA VAL A 302 -8.77 -14.74 -21.95
C VAL A 302 -9.96 -15.70 -21.93
N LEU A 303 -9.79 -16.91 -22.48
CA LEU A 303 -10.84 -17.93 -22.49
C LEU A 303 -11.25 -18.36 -21.09
N VAL A 304 -10.29 -18.62 -20.20
CA VAL A 304 -10.58 -19.01 -18.82
C VAL A 304 -11.30 -17.89 -18.07
N GLY A 305 -10.87 -16.64 -18.22
CA GLY A 305 -11.55 -15.49 -17.63
C GLY A 305 -12.98 -15.32 -18.12
N ALA A 306 -13.19 -15.44 -19.43
CA ALA A 306 -14.51 -15.36 -20.05
C ALA A 306 -15.45 -16.47 -19.56
N VAL A 307 -14.97 -17.73 -19.50
CA VAL A 307 -15.77 -18.87 -19.04
C VAL A 307 -16.05 -18.81 -17.53
N ALA A 308 -15.07 -18.39 -16.72
CA ALA A 308 -15.23 -18.31 -15.28
C ALA A 308 -16.20 -17.20 -14.87
N SER A 309 -16.21 -16.08 -15.61
CA SER A 309 -16.91 -14.85 -15.21
C SER A 309 -18.40 -15.04 -14.87
N PRO A 310 -19.26 -15.64 -15.72
CA PRO A 310 -20.68 -15.83 -15.43
C PRO A 310 -20.99 -16.59 -14.14
N PHE A 311 -20.11 -17.51 -13.75
CA PHE A 311 -20.26 -18.30 -12.53
C PHE A 311 -19.70 -17.57 -11.31
N THR A 312 -18.56 -16.89 -11.48
CA THR A 312 -17.92 -16.15 -10.39
C THR A 312 -18.69 -14.89 -10.01
N SER A 313 -19.38 -14.24 -10.95
CA SER A 313 -20.21 -13.05 -10.65
C SER A 313 -21.39 -13.36 -9.74
N LEU A 314 -21.84 -14.61 -9.67
CA LEU A 314 -22.86 -15.09 -8.74
C LEU A 314 -22.31 -15.33 -7.32
N ASN A 315 -20.99 -15.44 -7.16
CA ASN A 315 -20.35 -15.72 -5.89
C ASN A 315 -19.34 -14.62 -5.53
N PRO A 316 -19.67 -13.70 -4.60
CA PRO A 316 -18.77 -12.63 -4.17
C PRO A 316 -17.41 -13.09 -3.61
N ALA A 317 -17.24 -14.36 -3.29
CA ALA A 317 -15.98 -14.93 -2.82
C ALA A 317 -15.04 -15.39 -3.95
N LEU A 318 -15.51 -15.47 -5.19
CA LEU A 318 -14.74 -15.91 -6.35
C LEU A 318 -14.70 -14.80 -7.39
N ALA A 319 -13.55 -14.63 -8.06
CA ALA A 319 -13.37 -13.58 -9.05
C ALA A 319 -12.78 -14.15 -10.34
N ALA A 320 -13.38 -13.81 -11.49
CA ALA A 320 -12.98 -14.31 -12.82
C ALA A 320 -11.49 -14.08 -13.11
N GLY A 321 -10.99 -12.91 -12.70
CA GLY A 321 -9.60 -12.51 -12.85
C GLY A 321 -8.62 -13.39 -12.06
N TRP A 322 -9.03 -14.01 -10.95
CA TRP A 322 -8.15 -14.97 -10.25
C TRP A 322 -7.88 -16.21 -11.09
N PHE A 323 -8.91 -16.73 -11.77
CA PHE A 323 -8.76 -17.87 -12.69
C PHE A 323 -7.93 -17.48 -13.91
N ALA A 324 -8.19 -16.30 -14.50
CA ALA A 324 -7.41 -15.78 -15.61
C ALA A 324 -5.94 -15.52 -15.22
N GLY A 325 -5.68 -14.93 -14.05
CA GLY A 325 -4.35 -14.63 -13.52
C GLY A 325 -3.57 -15.89 -13.16
N TYR A 326 -4.21 -16.88 -12.54
CA TYR A 326 -3.58 -18.18 -12.29
C TYR A 326 -3.22 -18.90 -13.60
N THR A 327 -4.11 -18.83 -14.59
CA THR A 327 -3.84 -19.37 -15.93
C THR A 327 -2.69 -18.61 -16.59
N GLN A 328 -2.65 -17.28 -16.46
CA GLN A 328 -1.56 -16.45 -16.95
C GLN A 328 -0.22 -16.85 -16.34
N TYR A 329 -0.18 -17.07 -15.02
CA TYR A 329 0.99 -17.57 -14.31
C TYR A 329 1.45 -18.93 -14.84
N LYS A 330 0.52 -19.87 -15.10
CA LYS A 330 0.87 -21.18 -15.66
C LYS A 330 1.41 -21.10 -17.09
N MET A 331 0.83 -20.23 -17.91
CA MET A 331 1.20 -20.12 -19.33
C MET A 331 2.48 -19.29 -19.52
N GLN A 332 2.67 -18.27 -18.69
CA GLN A 332 3.82 -17.37 -18.72
C GLN A 332 4.37 -17.20 -17.30
N LYS A 333 5.03 -18.26 -16.80
CA LYS A 333 5.62 -18.24 -15.47
C LYS A 333 6.66 -17.12 -15.38
N PRO A 334 6.58 -16.23 -14.38
CA PRO A 334 7.59 -15.21 -14.14
C PRO A 334 8.87 -15.86 -13.63
N THR A 335 10.00 -15.27 -13.97
CA THR A 335 11.31 -15.63 -13.45
C THR A 335 11.67 -14.76 -12.24
N GLY A 336 12.68 -15.16 -11.47
CA GLY A 336 13.21 -14.31 -10.40
C GLY A 336 13.75 -12.96 -10.90
N LEU A 337 14.16 -12.87 -12.18
CA LEU A 337 14.56 -11.61 -12.81
C LEU A 337 13.34 -10.73 -13.11
N ASP A 338 12.25 -11.30 -13.62
CA ASP A 338 10.98 -10.57 -13.79
C ASP A 338 10.49 -9.99 -12.45
N ALA A 339 10.61 -10.75 -11.36
CA ALA A 339 10.22 -10.28 -10.03
C ALA A 339 11.09 -9.11 -9.53
N LYS A 340 12.41 -9.18 -9.79
CA LYS A 340 13.34 -8.09 -9.47
C LYS A 340 13.05 -6.84 -10.30
N GLU A 341 12.89 -6.97 -11.61
CA GLU A 341 12.55 -5.86 -12.49
C GLU A 341 11.21 -5.24 -12.10
N PHE A 342 10.22 -6.06 -11.68
CA PHE A 342 8.92 -5.58 -11.23
C PHE A 342 8.99 -4.68 -9.97
N LEU A 343 9.94 -4.93 -9.07
CA LEU A 343 10.19 -4.05 -7.91
C LEU A 343 10.78 -2.69 -8.31
N VAL A 344 11.41 -2.62 -9.47
CA VAL A 344 12.07 -1.42 -10.00
C VAL A 344 11.25 -0.79 -11.12
N VAL A 345 10.02 -1.26 -11.38
CA VAL A 345 9.15 -0.69 -12.43
C VAL A 345 8.86 0.78 -12.11
N GLU A 346 9.23 1.64 -13.06
CA GLU A 346 9.10 3.09 -12.92
C GLU A 346 7.78 3.65 -13.47
N ASP A 347 7.12 2.94 -14.39
CA ASP A 347 5.93 3.42 -15.06
C ASP A 347 4.81 2.38 -15.10
N VAL A 348 3.57 2.86 -15.06
CA VAL A 348 2.37 2.02 -15.21
C VAL A 348 2.41 1.26 -16.53
N ARG A 349 2.95 1.85 -17.60
CA ARG A 349 3.11 1.20 -18.91
C ARG A 349 4.09 0.02 -18.85
N SER A 350 5.12 0.11 -18.02
CA SER A 350 6.12 -0.95 -17.84
C SER A 350 5.53 -2.20 -17.18
N LEU A 351 4.37 -2.10 -16.51
CA LEU A 351 3.61 -3.25 -16.02
C LEU A 351 3.17 -4.20 -17.15
N TRP A 352 2.88 -3.68 -18.35
CA TRP A 352 2.55 -4.53 -19.51
C TRP A 352 3.78 -5.25 -20.06
N GLY A 353 4.98 -4.70 -19.85
CA GLY A 353 6.24 -5.28 -20.30
C GLY A 353 6.72 -6.46 -19.45
N ASN A 354 6.46 -6.41 -18.14
CA ASN A 354 6.94 -7.39 -17.17
C ASN A 354 5.94 -8.55 -16.94
N ARG A 355 6.41 -9.79 -16.78
CA ARG A 355 5.53 -10.97 -16.59
C ARG A 355 4.74 -10.94 -15.29
N VAL A 356 5.35 -10.47 -14.19
CA VAL A 356 4.67 -10.29 -12.90
C VAL A 356 3.59 -9.23 -13.04
N GLY A 357 3.94 -8.08 -13.62
CA GLY A 357 2.99 -7.00 -13.93
C GLY A 357 1.79 -7.49 -14.75
N ARG A 358 2.05 -8.26 -15.82
CA ARG A 358 1.01 -8.83 -16.68
C ARG A 358 0.05 -9.76 -15.94
N ILE A 359 0.53 -10.59 -15.01
CA ILE A 359 -0.34 -11.45 -14.19
C ILE A 359 -1.28 -10.59 -13.33
N LEU A 360 -0.76 -9.51 -12.72
CA LEU A 360 -1.56 -8.60 -11.91
C LEU A 360 -2.60 -7.85 -12.75
N LEU A 361 -2.20 -7.34 -13.92
CA LEU A 361 -3.09 -6.65 -14.84
C LEU A 361 -4.21 -7.56 -15.35
N VAL A 362 -3.88 -8.79 -15.77
CA VAL A 362 -4.87 -9.80 -16.19
C VAL A 362 -5.87 -10.07 -15.07
N THR A 363 -5.39 -10.18 -13.84
CA THR A 363 -6.24 -10.38 -12.67
C THR A 363 -7.16 -9.18 -12.43
N ALA A 364 -6.61 -7.97 -12.44
CA ALA A 364 -7.35 -6.74 -12.17
C ALA A 364 -8.39 -6.44 -13.25
N PHE A 365 -8.00 -6.47 -14.53
CA PHE A 365 -8.87 -6.16 -15.65
C PHE A 365 -9.93 -7.24 -15.86
N GLY A 366 -9.60 -8.52 -15.62
CA GLY A 366 -10.59 -9.60 -15.64
C GLY A 366 -11.67 -9.42 -14.56
N ASN A 367 -11.28 -9.00 -13.35
CA ASN A 367 -12.23 -8.69 -12.28
C ASN A 367 -13.08 -7.45 -12.59
N LEU A 368 -12.47 -6.41 -13.16
CA LEU A 368 -13.17 -5.20 -13.58
C LEU A 368 -14.20 -5.52 -14.67
N GLY A 369 -13.79 -6.26 -15.71
CA GLY A 369 -14.67 -6.70 -16.78
C GLY A 369 -15.84 -7.55 -16.29
N SER A 370 -15.57 -8.52 -15.41
CA SER A 370 -16.64 -9.33 -14.79
C SER A 370 -17.60 -8.50 -13.95
N SER A 371 -17.10 -7.50 -13.22
CA SER A 371 -17.93 -6.62 -12.41
C SER A 371 -18.83 -5.77 -13.31
N LEU A 372 -18.26 -5.13 -14.34
CA LEU A 372 -19.00 -4.34 -15.32
C LEU A 372 -20.06 -5.18 -16.04
N GLY A 373 -19.75 -6.44 -16.37
CA GLY A 373 -20.71 -7.37 -16.96
C GLY A 373 -21.89 -7.67 -16.06
N ALA A 374 -21.65 -7.93 -14.77
CA ALA A 374 -22.72 -8.12 -13.79
C ALA A 374 -23.59 -6.87 -13.61
N TRP A 375 -22.99 -5.67 -13.58
CA TRP A 375 -23.72 -4.41 -13.50
C TRP A 375 -24.56 -4.11 -14.74
N LEU A 376 -23.99 -4.29 -15.94
CA LEU A 376 -24.70 -4.07 -17.20
C LEU A 376 -25.83 -5.07 -17.41
N ALA A 377 -25.58 -6.36 -17.12
CA ALA A 377 -26.62 -7.38 -17.18
C ALA A 377 -27.72 -7.11 -16.14
N GLY A 378 -27.36 -6.76 -14.90
CA GLY A 378 -28.32 -6.38 -13.87
C GLY A 378 -29.15 -5.16 -14.24
N ALA A 379 -28.55 -4.13 -14.84
CA ALA A 379 -29.24 -2.94 -15.31
C ALA A 379 -30.18 -3.23 -16.49
N ALA A 380 -29.75 -4.06 -17.45
CA ALA A 380 -30.59 -4.48 -18.57
C ALA A 380 -31.81 -5.29 -18.10
N ILE A 381 -31.61 -6.18 -17.12
CA ILE A 381 -32.69 -6.93 -16.47
C ILE A 381 -33.65 -5.99 -15.77
N LEU A 382 -33.16 -5.06 -14.95
CA LEU A 382 -34.01 -4.06 -14.30
C LEU A 382 -34.76 -3.17 -15.30
N GLY A 383 -34.12 -2.80 -16.42
CA GLY A 383 -34.76 -2.06 -17.51
C GLY A 383 -35.92 -2.85 -18.12
N SER A 384 -35.74 -4.14 -18.40
CA SER A 384 -36.82 -4.99 -18.94
C SER A 384 -38.01 -5.16 -17.98
N ILE A 385 -37.79 -5.02 -16.67
CA ILE A 385 -38.83 -5.07 -15.64
C ILE A 385 -39.61 -3.76 -15.55
N LEU A 386 -38.90 -2.63 -15.65
CA LEU A 386 -39.45 -1.30 -15.38
C LEU A 386 -40.07 -0.61 -16.62
N GLY A 387 -39.79 -1.13 -17.83
CA GLY A 387 -40.29 -0.59 -19.10
C GLY A 387 -39.31 0.35 -19.77
#